data_AF-A0A943M380-F1
#
_entry.id   AF-A0A943M380-F1
#
_cell.length_a   1.000
_cell.length_b   1.000
_cell.length_c   1.000
_cell.angle_alpha   90.00
_cell.angle_beta   90.00
_cell.angle_gamma   90.00
#
_symmetry.space_group_name_H-M   'P 1'
#
loop_
_entity.id
_entity.type
_entity.pdbx_description
1 polymer ?
#
loop_
_entity_poly.entity_id
_entity_poly.type
_entity_poly.pdbx_seq_one_letter_code
_entity_poly.pdbx_strand_id
1 'polypeptide(L)'
;MERKNYTVAIDLGSSNVVVAVGRRTDDGMLEVASLVSKPVEGVNAGRIENIELVGKAIREAVSETEEALGIRITEVYAGISGEFVRCARHTDHVFTADPQNGVNQSDVDALFDRMRNVQAPDDETIMERVPQLYMVDDDQEVSNPVGSFGKRLSSTFNFILCGKTPLQRLEMALKRLGIKVLGVFANATATPEAVLTPDEKEEGVAVVDLGGGVTDVAVYYRNVLRYNATIPMGAGAINRDIRSQSIPEKHVESLKRRYGSAVAELAPEDKLVRVTGRTAREAKDILLRNLSTVIEARATDIVEFVQQEIRDSGYAGRLAYGIVLTGGSAQLRDIDELFRRVSGMDVRIASAETGLTEESKALASDPAFATAVGLLIKGAEQGACVVGERPTQVQTPLRPPVREPVPATSAGRAERFRPESVPPAAQPLPKTQAPEPDQPEPAPTAPVREAEEQPRRKRDWSSIFRKALDKINDGFNAAEDEEI
;
A
#
# COMPACT_ATOMS: atom_id res chain seq x y z
N MET A 1 -32.57 0.65 -19.62
CA MET A 1 -31.25 0.38 -19.00
C MET A 1 -31.18 1.24 -17.76
N GLU A 2 -31.11 0.62 -16.60
CA GLU A 2 -30.85 1.35 -15.35
C GLU A 2 -29.36 1.72 -15.32
N ARG A 3 -29.05 2.99 -15.03
CA ARG A 3 -27.68 3.36 -14.67
C ARG A 3 -27.40 2.76 -13.29
N LYS A 4 -26.61 1.70 -13.23
CA LYS A 4 -26.06 1.20 -11.97
C LYS A 4 -25.10 2.26 -11.44
N ASN A 5 -25.48 2.93 -10.35
CA ASN A 5 -24.67 3.97 -9.69
C ASN A 5 -23.52 3.34 -8.91
N TYR A 6 -22.58 2.71 -9.62
CA TYR A 6 -21.38 2.14 -9.02
C TYR A 6 -20.30 3.22 -8.87
N THR A 7 -19.65 3.22 -7.71
CA THR A 7 -18.31 3.79 -7.53
C THR A 7 -17.30 2.67 -7.69
N VAL A 8 -16.20 2.93 -8.38
CA VAL A 8 -15.09 1.99 -8.56
C VAL A 8 -13.82 2.61 -7.97
N ALA A 9 -13.12 1.88 -7.12
CA ALA A 9 -11.84 2.27 -6.55
C ALA A 9 -10.74 1.27 -6.94
N ILE A 10 -9.52 1.77 -7.12
CA ILE A 10 -8.31 0.95 -7.31
C ILE A 10 -7.25 1.39 -6.31
N ASP A 11 -6.90 0.50 -5.37
CA ASP A 11 -5.69 0.64 -4.56
C ASP A 11 -4.50 -0.04 -5.27
N LEU A 12 -3.36 0.64 -5.34
CA LEU A 12 -2.12 0.13 -5.92
C LEU A 12 -1.03 0.01 -4.84
N GLY A 13 -1.18 -0.98 -3.98
CA GLY A 13 -0.15 -1.36 -3.02
C GLY A 13 1.12 -1.91 -3.68
N SER A 14 2.23 -1.97 -2.93
CA SER A 14 3.51 -2.51 -3.42
C SER A 14 3.60 -4.04 -3.42
N SER A 15 2.47 -4.75 -3.43
CA SER A 15 2.43 -6.22 -3.37
C SER A 15 1.17 -6.81 -4.00
N ASN A 16 0.04 -6.13 -3.88
CA ASN A 16 -1.18 -6.40 -4.65
C ASN A 16 -1.76 -5.09 -5.19
N VAL A 17 -2.53 -5.20 -6.27
CA VAL A 17 -3.56 -4.22 -6.65
C VAL A 17 -4.92 -4.75 -6.18
N VAL A 18 -5.77 -3.89 -5.63
CA VAL A 18 -7.15 -4.21 -5.27
C VAL A 18 -8.10 -3.36 -6.10
N VAL A 19 -9.02 -4.00 -6.82
CA VAL A 19 -10.15 -3.35 -7.49
C VAL A 19 -11.38 -3.58 -6.63
N ALA A 20 -12.01 -2.49 -6.19
CA ALA A 20 -13.21 -2.48 -5.37
C ALA A 20 -14.35 -1.82 -6.15
N VAL A 21 -15.56 -2.38 -6.05
CA VAL A 21 -16.78 -1.80 -6.63
C VAL A 21 -17.87 -1.81 -5.58
N GLY A 22 -18.55 -0.68 -5.40
CA GLY A 22 -19.69 -0.57 -4.50
C GLY A 22 -20.71 0.46 -5.00
N ARG A 23 -21.82 0.58 -4.27
CA ARG A 23 -22.87 1.59 -4.49
C ARG A 23 -23.37 2.10 -3.15
N ARG A 24 -23.75 3.37 -3.07
CA ARG A 24 -24.53 3.83 -1.91
C ARG A 24 -25.96 3.30 -2.01
N THR A 25 -26.49 2.84 -0.87
CA THR A 25 -27.89 2.47 -0.67
C THR A 25 -28.72 3.69 -0.26
N ASP A 26 -30.05 3.57 -0.30
CA ASP A 26 -30.98 4.70 -0.06
C ASP A 26 -30.94 5.23 1.38
N ASP A 27 -30.37 4.47 2.33
CA ASP A 27 -30.07 4.87 3.71
C ASP A 27 -28.70 5.58 3.88
N GLY A 28 -27.93 5.70 2.80
CA GLY A 28 -26.61 6.34 2.75
C GLY A 28 -25.41 5.40 2.95
N MET A 29 -25.64 4.16 3.37
CA MET A 29 -24.60 3.14 3.61
C MET A 29 -23.94 2.70 2.28
N LEU A 30 -22.77 2.07 2.36
CA LEU A 30 -22.04 1.53 1.21
C LEU A 30 -22.24 0.00 1.12
N GLU A 31 -22.85 -0.43 0.02
CA GLU A 31 -22.91 -1.83 -0.40
C GLU A 31 -21.69 -2.15 -1.27
N VAL A 32 -20.84 -3.09 -0.84
CA VAL A 32 -19.66 -3.53 -1.59
C VAL A 32 -20.05 -4.70 -2.50
N ALA A 33 -20.15 -4.43 -3.80
CA ALA A 33 -20.58 -5.39 -4.82
C ALA A 33 -19.44 -6.33 -5.28
N SER A 34 -18.17 -5.90 -5.18
CA SER A 34 -17.01 -6.72 -5.52
C SER A 34 -15.73 -6.20 -4.86
N LEU A 35 -14.87 -7.13 -4.42
CA LEU A 35 -13.48 -6.90 -4.03
C LEU A 35 -12.60 -7.95 -4.70
N VAL A 36 -11.72 -7.52 -5.62
CA VAL A 36 -10.79 -8.40 -6.35
C VAL A 36 -9.36 -7.93 -6.13
N SER A 37 -8.52 -8.83 -5.61
CA SER A 37 -7.09 -8.57 -5.39
C SER A 37 -6.24 -9.44 -6.32
N LYS A 38 -5.17 -8.86 -6.89
CA LYS A 38 -4.16 -9.56 -7.70
C LYS A 38 -2.75 -9.13 -7.28
N PRO A 39 -1.77 -10.06 -7.23
CA PRO A 39 -0.38 -9.70 -6.95
C PRO A 39 0.17 -8.77 -8.03
N VAL A 40 1.01 -7.82 -7.63
CA VAL A 40 1.64 -6.85 -8.55
C VAL A 40 3.16 -6.83 -8.38
N GLU A 41 3.85 -6.73 -9.52
CA GLU A 41 5.30 -6.51 -9.61
C GLU A 41 5.56 -5.13 -10.24
N GLY A 42 6.75 -4.57 -10.02
CA GLY A 42 7.12 -3.27 -10.58
C GLY A 42 6.64 -2.05 -9.78
N VAL A 43 6.25 -2.24 -8.51
CA VAL A 43 6.03 -1.18 -7.51
C VAL A 43 6.97 -1.40 -6.34
N ASN A 44 7.67 -0.34 -5.90
CA ASN A 44 8.67 -0.39 -4.83
C ASN A 44 8.47 0.83 -3.90
N ALA A 45 8.15 0.60 -2.64
CA ALA A 45 7.79 1.65 -1.67
C ALA A 45 6.80 2.70 -2.25
N GLY A 46 5.73 2.21 -2.89
CA GLY A 46 4.71 3.04 -3.58
C GLY A 46 5.13 3.59 -4.95
N ARG A 47 6.43 3.65 -5.27
CA ARG A 47 6.93 4.15 -6.55
C ARG A 47 6.73 3.09 -7.65
N ILE A 48 5.99 3.44 -8.70
CA ILE A 48 5.87 2.61 -9.92
C ILE A 48 7.21 2.64 -10.67
N GLU A 49 7.91 1.51 -10.68
CA GLU A 49 9.16 1.28 -11.43
C GLU A 49 8.90 0.67 -12.82
N ASN A 50 7.91 -0.21 -12.96
CA ASN A 50 7.55 -0.84 -14.22
C ASN A 50 6.03 -0.79 -14.50
N ILE A 51 5.65 0.13 -15.39
CA ILE A 51 4.27 0.40 -15.79
C ILE A 51 3.58 -0.75 -16.52
N GLU A 52 4.32 -1.65 -17.18
CA GLU A 52 3.72 -2.79 -17.91
C GLU A 52 3.36 -3.94 -16.97
N LEU A 53 4.17 -4.20 -15.94
CA LEU A 53 3.85 -5.19 -14.90
C LEU A 53 2.66 -4.72 -14.05
N VAL A 54 2.63 -3.44 -13.68
CA VAL A 54 1.49 -2.78 -13.03
C VAL A 54 0.24 -2.83 -13.91
N GLY A 55 0.35 -2.43 -15.18
CA GLY A 55 -0.76 -2.44 -16.14
C GLY A 55 -1.31 -3.85 -16.39
N LYS A 56 -0.47 -4.89 -16.32
CA LYS A 56 -0.93 -6.29 -16.37
C LYS A 56 -1.77 -6.64 -15.14
N ALA A 57 -1.27 -6.41 -13.92
CA ALA A 57 -1.97 -6.76 -12.69
C ALA A 57 -3.32 -6.03 -12.56
N ILE A 58 -3.36 -4.72 -12.88
CA ILE A 58 -4.61 -3.95 -12.90
C ILE A 58 -5.59 -4.55 -13.92
N ARG A 59 -5.11 -4.89 -15.14
CA ARG A 59 -5.95 -5.50 -16.19
C ARG A 59 -6.57 -6.82 -15.73
N GLU A 60 -5.82 -7.66 -15.02
CA GLU A 60 -6.32 -8.93 -14.49
C GLU A 60 -7.40 -8.71 -13.42
N ALA A 61 -7.18 -7.82 -12.45
CA ALA A 61 -8.16 -7.50 -11.41
C ALA A 61 -9.44 -6.86 -11.96
N VAL A 62 -9.29 -5.91 -12.91
CA VAL A 62 -10.42 -5.27 -13.60
C VAL A 62 -11.20 -6.28 -14.43
N SER A 63 -10.52 -7.18 -15.17
CA SER A 63 -11.21 -8.10 -16.09
C SER A 63 -12.07 -9.13 -15.37
N GLU A 64 -11.66 -9.57 -14.17
CA GLU A 64 -12.39 -10.47 -13.27
C GLU A 64 -13.57 -9.74 -12.59
N THR A 65 -13.35 -8.51 -12.13
CA THR A 65 -14.41 -7.64 -11.56
C THR A 65 -15.53 -7.37 -12.58
N GLU A 66 -15.15 -7.04 -13.82
CA GLU A 66 -16.08 -6.87 -14.94
C GLU A 66 -16.85 -8.15 -15.30
N GLU A 67 -16.26 -9.33 -15.07
CA GLU A 67 -16.90 -10.62 -15.33
C GLU A 67 -17.94 -10.96 -14.26
N ALA A 68 -17.58 -10.79 -12.99
CA ALA A 68 -18.48 -11.03 -11.85
C ALA A 68 -19.71 -10.11 -11.87
N LEU A 69 -19.55 -8.84 -12.30
CA LEU A 69 -20.61 -7.83 -12.26
C LEU A 69 -21.32 -7.58 -13.61
N GLY A 70 -20.81 -8.13 -14.72
CA GLY A 70 -21.36 -7.93 -16.07
C GLY A 70 -21.18 -6.51 -16.63
N ILE A 71 -20.22 -5.75 -16.12
CA ILE A 71 -19.99 -4.34 -16.46
C ILE A 71 -18.70 -4.13 -17.27
N ARG A 72 -18.54 -2.93 -17.83
CA ARG A 72 -17.29 -2.40 -18.35
C ARG A 72 -16.83 -1.24 -17.47
N ILE A 73 -15.63 -1.34 -16.89
CA ILE A 73 -15.05 -0.29 -16.06
C ILE A 73 -14.32 0.72 -16.97
N THR A 74 -14.78 1.97 -16.95
CA THR A 74 -14.22 3.08 -17.76
C THR A 74 -13.74 4.25 -16.92
N GLU A 75 -14.24 4.41 -15.70
CA GLU A 75 -13.84 5.46 -14.76
C GLU A 75 -13.60 4.88 -13.36
N VAL A 76 -12.59 5.39 -12.65
CA VAL A 76 -12.23 4.95 -11.28
C VAL A 76 -11.74 6.12 -10.42
N TYR A 77 -11.88 5.98 -9.10
CA TYR A 77 -11.02 6.66 -8.13
C TYR A 77 -9.80 5.79 -7.83
N ALA A 78 -8.67 6.39 -7.46
CA ALA A 78 -7.43 5.65 -7.20
C ALA A 78 -6.79 6.03 -5.86
N GLY A 79 -6.14 5.05 -5.24
CA GLY A 79 -5.26 5.24 -4.09
C GLY A 79 -3.83 5.54 -4.52
N ILE A 80 -3.11 6.31 -3.71
CA ILE A 80 -1.65 6.45 -3.79
C ILE A 80 -1.03 6.55 -2.39
N SER A 81 0.14 5.94 -2.23
CA SER A 81 0.92 5.91 -0.99
C SER A 81 2.41 5.89 -1.33
N GLY A 82 3.24 6.47 -0.46
CA GLY A 82 4.70 6.48 -0.57
C GLY A 82 5.31 7.73 0.04
N GLU A 83 6.61 7.72 0.31
CA GLU A 83 7.41 8.84 0.88
C GLU A 83 7.30 10.19 0.13
N PHE A 84 6.68 10.19 -1.05
CA PHE A 84 6.39 11.34 -1.90
C PHE A 84 5.00 11.95 -1.63
N VAL A 85 4.24 11.40 -0.68
CA VAL A 85 3.01 11.96 -0.09
C VAL A 85 3.37 12.50 1.29
N ARG A 86 3.04 13.76 1.59
CA ARG A 86 3.39 14.42 2.85
C ARG A 86 2.34 15.43 3.30
N CYS A 87 2.29 15.69 4.61
CA CYS A 87 1.58 16.84 5.16
C CYS A 87 2.52 18.06 5.24
N ALA A 88 2.07 19.21 4.73
CA ALA A 88 2.66 20.52 5.01
C ALA A 88 1.69 21.35 5.85
N ARG A 89 2.22 22.16 6.78
CA ARG A 89 1.43 23.12 7.57
C ARG A 89 1.70 24.51 7.02
N HIS A 90 0.64 25.26 6.75
CA HIS A 90 0.72 26.67 6.38
C HIS A 90 -0.36 27.45 7.13
N THR A 91 -0.02 28.66 7.59
CA THR A 91 -0.87 29.51 8.41
C THR A 91 -0.98 30.86 7.74
N ASP A 92 -2.20 31.36 7.59
CA ASP A 92 -2.51 32.68 7.04
C ASP A 92 -3.61 33.32 7.91
N HIS A 93 -3.89 34.59 7.66
CA HIS A 93 -4.75 35.42 8.47
C HIS A 93 -5.50 36.47 7.64
N VAL A 94 -6.58 36.98 8.20
CA VAL A 94 -7.27 38.20 7.75
C VAL A 94 -7.48 39.13 8.94
N PHE A 95 -7.69 40.41 8.65
CA PHE A 95 -8.22 41.35 9.64
C PHE A 95 -9.74 41.43 9.50
N THR A 96 -10.45 41.48 10.63
CA THR A 96 -11.92 41.53 10.66
C THR A 96 -12.43 42.82 10.00
N ALA A 97 -13.42 42.72 9.12
CA ALA A 97 -14.00 43.88 8.43
C ALA A 97 -14.62 44.93 9.38
N ASP A 98 -15.14 44.50 10.54
CA ASP A 98 -15.64 45.38 11.60
C ASP A 98 -15.21 44.91 13.01
N PRO A 99 -14.11 45.46 13.56
CA PRO A 99 -13.63 45.15 14.90
C PRO A 99 -14.59 45.47 16.07
N GLN A 100 -15.73 46.16 15.84
CA GLN A 100 -16.73 46.39 16.90
C GLN A 100 -17.81 45.31 16.94
N ASN A 101 -18.06 44.63 15.81
CA ASN A 101 -19.01 43.52 15.70
C ASN A 101 -18.35 42.13 15.71
N GLY A 102 -17.01 42.07 15.68
CA GLY A 102 -16.23 40.85 15.75
C GLY A 102 -16.12 40.11 14.41
N VAL A 103 -15.62 38.88 14.47
CA VAL A 103 -15.43 38.03 13.29
C VAL A 103 -16.79 37.72 12.65
N ASN A 104 -16.92 38.03 11.37
CA ASN A 104 -18.12 37.76 10.57
C ASN A 104 -17.86 36.65 9.51
N GLN A 105 -18.92 36.17 8.85
CA GLN A 105 -18.79 35.10 7.85
C GLN A 105 -17.89 35.51 6.66
N SER A 106 -17.95 36.75 6.19
CA SER A 106 -17.08 37.20 5.09
C SER A 106 -15.60 37.30 5.47
N ASP A 107 -15.25 37.46 6.75
CA ASP A 107 -13.86 37.31 7.21
C ASP A 107 -13.40 35.84 7.06
N VAL A 108 -14.25 34.89 7.47
CA VAL A 108 -14.00 33.44 7.35
C VAL A 108 -13.88 33.03 5.88
N ASP A 109 -14.79 33.51 5.03
CA ASP A 109 -14.78 33.24 3.59
C ASP A 109 -13.52 33.81 2.92
N ALA A 110 -13.10 35.02 3.29
CA ALA A 110 -11.87 35.64 2.80
C ALA A 110 -10.61 34.85 3.21
N LEU A 111 -10.56 34.32 4.44
CA LEU A 111 -9.47 33.45 4.89
C LEU A 111 -9.45 32.11 4.13
N PHE A 112 -10.62 31.51 3.89
CA PHE A 112 -10.73 30.31 3.03
C PHE A 112 -10.28 30.57 1.59
N ASP A 113 -10.61 31.74 1.02
CA ASP A 113 -10.20 32.10 -0.34
C ASP A 113 -8.69 32.32 -0.45
N ARG A 114 -8.04 32.93 0.56
CA ARG A 114 -6.57 32.96 0.66
C ARG A 114 -5.98 31.54 0.66
N MET A 115 -6.44 30.68 1.58
CA MET A 115 -6.00 29.29 1.71
C MET A 115 -6.25 28.43 0.46
N ARG A 116 -7.27 28.78 -0.34
CA ARG A 116 -7.55 28.14 -1.64
C ARG A 116 -6.53 28.55 -2.70
N ASN A 117 -6.07 29.80 -2.67
CA ASN A 117 -5.09 30.36 -3.60
C ASN A 117 -3.64 29.98 -3.30
N VAL A 118 -3.35 29.39 -2.12
CA VAL A 118 -2.04 28.78 -1.82
C VAL A 118 -1.68 27.74 -2.89
N GLN A 119 -0.50 27.91 -3.49
CA GLN A 119 0.03 27.05 -4.54
C GLN A 119 0.85 25.88 -3.98
N ALA A 120 0.97 24.82 -4.78
CA ALA A 120 1.90 23.73 -4.50
C ALA A 120 3.30 24.07 -5.04
N PRO A 121 4.38 23.49 -4.48
CA PRO A 121 5.71 23.51 -5.11
C PRO A 121 5.70 22.96 -6.56
N ASP A 122 6.70 23.37 -7.35
CA ASP A 122 6.74 23.11 -8.81
C ASP A 122 6.73 21.63 -9.20
N ASP A 123 7.15 20.72 -8.31
CA ASP A 123 7.13 19.28 -8.52
C ASP A 123 6.03 18.53 -7.74
N GLU A 124 5.16 19.24 -7.01
CA GLU A 124 4.10 18.68 -6.15
C GLU A 124 2.67 19.16 -6.48
N THR A 125 1.67 18.40 -6.04
CA THR A 125 0.25 18.71 -6.20
C THR A 125 -0.44 18.65 -4.84
N ILE A 126 -1.21 19.68 -4.49
CA ILE A 126 -2.13 19.66 -3.35
C ILE A 126 -3.28 18.71 -3.69
N MET A 127 -3.34 17.57 -3.01
CA MET A 127 -4.43 16.60 -3.10
C MET A 127 -5.62 17.01 -2.25
N GLU A 128 -5.36 17.50 -1.02
CA GLU A 128 -6.39 17.77 -0.01
C GLU A 128 -5.96 18.99 0.82
N ARG A 129 -6.92 19.86 1.19
CA ARG A 129 -6.71 21.02 2.05
C ARG A 129 -7.55 20.83 3.32
N VAL A 130 -6.91 20.48 4.43
CA VAL A 130 -7.61 20.17 5.69
C VAL A 130 -7.49 21.36 6.65
N PRO A 131 -8.54 22.18 6.82
CA PRO A 131 -8.54 23.25 7.81
C PRO A 131 -8.31 22.67 9.21
N GLN A 132 -7.56 23.38 10.05
CA GLN A 132 -7.43 23.05 11.47
C GLN A 132 -8.43 23.89 12.27
N LEU A 133 -8.03 24.38 13.44
CA LEU A 133 -8.85 25.32 14.22
C LEU A 133 -8.49 26.76 13.83
N TYR A 134 -9.35 27.70 14.19
CA TYR A 134 -9.09 29.13 14.03
C TYR A 134 -8.46 29.68 15.31
N MET A 135 -7.67 30.73 15.17
CA MET A 135 -7.20 31.56 16.27
C MET A 135 -7.77 32.97 16.08
N VAL A 136 -8.32 33.55 17.14
CA VAL A 136 -8.73 34.96 17.19
C VAL A 136 -7.70 35.73 18.01
N ASP A 137 -7.23 36.85 17.47
CA ASP A 137 -6.12 37.68 18.00
C ASP A 137 -4.85 36.91 18.42
N ASP A 138 -4.64 35.75 17.80
CA ASP A 138 -3.55 34.77 18.01
C ASP A 138 -3.46 34.15 19.43
N ASP A 139 -4.44 34.35 20.32
CA ASP A 139 -4.51 33.71 21.66
C ASP A 139 -5.78 32.87 21.94
N GLN A 140 -6.86 33.03 21.17
CA GLN A 140 -8.13 32.32 21.38
C GLN A 140 -8.40 31.23 20.33
N GLU A 141 -8.23 29.94 20.70
CA GLU A 141 -8.55 28.79 19.84
C GLU A 141 -10.07 28.56 19.76
N VAL A 142 -10.63 28.55 18.54
CA VAL A 142 -12.07 28.35 18.29
C VAL A 142 -12.33 27.45 17.08
N SER A 143 -13.40 26.65 17.14
CA SER A 143 -13.86 25.77 16.05
C SER A 143 -14.78 26.49 15.06
N ASN A 144 -15.63 27.38 15.55
CA ASN A 144 -16.37 28.36 14.75
C ASN A 144 -16.03 29.76 15.27
N PRO A 145 -15.37 30.63 14.48
CA PRO A 145 -14.96 31.94 14.93
C PRO A 145 -16.06 32.99 14.81
N VAL A 146 -17.14 32.76 14.05
CA VAL A 146 -18.16 33.78 13.76
C VAL A 146 -18.85 34.23 15.05
N GLY A 147 -18.83 35.55 15.32
CA GLY A 147 -19.30 36.16 16.56
C GLY A 147 -18.26 36.26 17.68
N SER A 148 -17.02 35.79 17.46
CA SER A 148 -15.90 36.01 18.39
C SER A 148 -15.38 37.44 18.26
N PHE A 149 -15.08 38.09 19.38
CA PHE A 149 -14.54 39.45 19.38
C PHE A 149 -13.02 39.42 19.23
N GLY A 150 -12.52 40.05 18.18
CA GLY A 150 -11.10 40.24 17.89
C GLY A 150 -10.92 41.16 16.68
N LYS A 151 -9.67 41.37 16.27
CA LYS A 151 -9.27 42.17 15.09
C LYS A 151 -8.65 41.34 13.99
N ARG A 152 -8.13 40.16 14.33
CA ARG A 152 -7.36 39.25 13.48
C ARG A 152 -7.93 37.85 13.62
N LEU A 153 -8.24 37.24 12.49
CA LEU A 153 -8.61 35.84 12.39
C LEU A 153 -7.48 35.12 11.65
N SER A 154 -6.82 34.16 12.29
CA SER A 154 -5.83 33.29 11.67
C SER A 154 -6.28 31.82 11.71
N SER A 155 -5.72 30.99 10.84
CA SER A 155 -5.91 29.53 10.90
C SER A 155 -4.74 28.82 10.24
N THR A 156 -4.40 27.64 10.75
CA THR A 156 -3.47 26.71 10.09
C THR A 156 -4.26 25.73 9.23
N PHE A 157 -3.77 25.45 8.03
CA PHE A 157 -4.28 24.39 7.17
C PHE A 157 -3.19 23.31 7.00
N ASN A 158 -3.60 22.05 7.10
CA ASN A 158 -2.81 20.89 6.72
C ASN A 158 -3.02 20.65 5.21
N PHE A 159 -2.01 20.93 4.40
CA PHE A 159 -2.00 20.65 2.97
C PHE A 159 -1.42 19.25 2.74
N ILE A 160 -2.20 18.35 2.15
CA ILE A 160 -1.73 17.02 1.74
C ILE A 160 -1.13 17.17 0.33
N LEU A 161 0.19 17.05 0.25
CA LEU A 161 0.97 17.22 -0.96
C LEU A 161 1.41 15.86 -1.50
N CYS A 162 1.43 15.70 -2.82
CA CYS A 162 2.00 14.53 -3.49
C CYS A 162 2.83 14.95 -4.70
N GLY A 163 4.00 14.33 -4.89
CA GLY A 163 4.84 14.55 -6.08
C GLY A 163 4.09 14.26 -7.40
N LYS A 164 4.26 15.13 -8.40
CA LYS A 164 3.63 15.07 -9.73
C LYS A 164 4.00 13.80 -10.51
N THR A 165 5.26 13.36 -10.44
CA THR A 165 5.74 12.18 -11.19
C THR A 165 5.06 10.87 -10.75
N PRO A 166 4.94 10.54 -9.44
CA PRO A 166 4.11 9.43 -8.97
C PRO A 166 2.67 9.44 -9.49
N LEU A 167 1.95 10.57 -9.37
CA LEU A 167 0.58 10.72 -9.87
C LEU A 167 0.50 10.45 -11.38
N GLN A 168 1.38 11.09 -12.16
CA GLN A 168 1.45 10.89 -13.62
C GLN A 168 1.72 9.42 -14.00
N ARG A 169 2.54 8.68 -13.24
CA ARG A 169 2.78 7.25 -13.51
C ARG A 169 1.53 6.40 -13.25
N LEU A 170 0.78 6.68 -12.18
CA LEU A 170 -0.47 6.01 -11.85
C LEU A 170 -1.55 6.29 -12.92
N GLU A 171 -1.75 7.56 -13.28
CA GLU A 171 -2.64 7.98 -14.37
C GLU A 171 -2.25 7.33 -15.70
N MET A 172 -0.96 7.31 -16.06
CA MET A 172 -0.48 6.67 -17.28
C MET A 172 -0.73 5.16 -17.30
N ALA A 173 -0.62 4.47 -16.15
CA ALA A 173 -0.89 3.03 -16.05
C ALA A 173 -2.36 2.73 -16.35
N LEU A 174 -3.28 3.48 -15.74
CA LEU A 174 -4.74 3.34 -15.93
C LEU A 174 -5.18 3.78 -17.35
N LYS A 175 -4.62 4.88 -17.85
CA LYS A 175 -4.90 5.40 -19.20
C LYS A 175 -4.50 4.43 -20.31
N ARG A 176 -3.43 3.64 -20.13
CA ARG A 176 -3.02 2.54 -21.05
C ARG A 176 -4.04 1.39 -21.12
N LEU A 177 -4.95 1.30 -20.14
CA LEU A 177 -6.04 0.32 -20.12
C LEU A 177 -7.37 0.87 -20.67
N GLY A 178 -7.41 2.15 -21.05
CA GLY A 178 -8.63 2.87 -21.42
C GLY A 178 -9.47 3.31 -20.20
N ILE A 179 -8.87 3.34 -19.01
CA ILE A 179 -9.53 3.74 -17.77
C ILE A 179 -9.16 5.20 -17.47
N LYS A 180 -10.17 6.04 -17.21
CA LYS A 180 -10.02 7.42 -16.74
C LYS A 180 -10.01 7.47 -15.22
N VAL A 181 -9.10 8.26 -14.65
CA VAL A 181 -9.11 8.59 -13.22
C VAL A 181 -10.04 9.78 -12.98
N LEU A 182 -10.92 9.68 -11.99
CA LEU A 182 -11.81 10.77 -11.53
C LEU A 182 -11.18 11.60 -10.41
N GLY A 183 -10.42 10.93 -9.54
CA GLY A 183 -9.64 11.54 -8.47
C GLY A 183 -8.65 10.55 -7.89
N VAL A 184 -7.59 11.05 -7.27
CA VAL A 184 -6.61 10.27 -6.52
C VAL A 184 -6.64 10.74 -5.07
N PHE A 185 -6.70 9.81 -4.13
CA PHE A 185 -6.60 10.10 -2.70
C PHE A 185 -5.31 9.52 -2.11
N ALA A 186 -4.77 10.16 -1.09
CA ALA A 186 -3.70 9.56 -0.28
C ALA A 186 -4.30 8.42 0.56
N ASN A 187 -3.73 7.21 0.49
CA ASN A 187 -4.24 6.02 1.19
C ASN A 187 -4.41 6.25 2.70
N ALA A 188 -3.44 6.96 3.31
CA ALA A 188 -3.48 7.39 4.71
C ALA A 188 -4.71 8.24 5.08
N THR A 189 -5.33 8.97 4.13
CA THR A 189 -6.53 9.79 4.37
C THR A 189 -7.82 9.09 3.94
N ALA A 190 -7.73 7.97 3.21
CA ALA A 190 -8.87 7.18 2.75
C ALA A 190 -9.17 6.02 3.71
N THR A 191 -8.13 5.27 4.11
CA THR A 191 -8.23 4.11 5.02
C THR A 191 -8.97 4.40 6.35
N PRO A 192 -8.74 5.54 7.03
CA PRO A 192 -9.44 5.90 8.26
C PRO A 192 -10.96 5.92 8.15
N GLU A 193 -11.50 6.19 6.94
CA GLU A 193 -12.94 6.27 6.70
C GLU A 193 -13.63 4.90 6.73
N ALA A 194 -12.89 3.80 6.55
CA ALA A 194 -13.41 2.44 6.64
C ALA A 194 -13.20 1.78 8.02
N VAL A 195 -12.23 2.24 8.82
CA VAL A 195 -11.75 1.54 10.03
C VAL A 195 -12.01 2.28 11.36
N LEU A 196 -12.28 3.60 11.32
CA LEU A 196 -12.54 4.40 12.52
C LEU A 196 -14.03 4.70 12.70
N THR A 197 -14.44 4.81 13.95
CA THR A 197 -15.69 5.44 14.37
C THR A 197 -15.53 6.98 14.52
N PRO A 198 -16.63 7.76 14.54
CA PRO A 198 -16.57 9.20 14.83
C PRO A 198 -15.99 9.53 16.21
N ASP A 199 -16.25 8.69 17.21
CA ASP A 199 -15.80 8.86 18.59
C ASP A 199 -14.27 8.71 18.70
N GLU A 200 -13.69 7.74 17.98
CA GLU A 200 -12.23 7.57 17.85
C GLU A 200 -11.56 8.78 17.17
N LYS A 201 -12.21 9.37 16.16
CA LYS A 201 -11.71 10.58 15.51
C LYS A 201 -11.85 11.83 16.39
N GLU A 202 -12.79 11.86 17.32
CA GLU A 202 -12.98 12.97 18.28
C GLU A 202 -11.96 12.92 19.42
N GLU A 203 -11.97 11.85 20.22
CA GLU A 203 -11.13 11.71 21.43
C GLU A 203 -9.66 11.40 21.08
N GLY A 204 -9.40 10.97 19.84
CA GLY A 204 -8.08 10.94 19.23
C GLY A 204 -7.50 9.53 19.04
N VAL A 205 -6.93 9.30 17.87
CA VAL A 205 -6.43 7.99 17.43
C VAL A 205 -5.37 8.13 16.32
N ALA A 206 -4.43 7.19 16.26
CA ALA A 206 -3.54 7.01 15.10
C ALA A 206 -3.93 5.75 14.31
N VAL A 207 -4.21 5.90 13.01
CA VAL A 207 -4.38 4.77 12.07
C VAL A 207 -3.03 4.45 11.45
N VAL A 208 -2.70 3.15 11.40
CA VAL A 208 -1.43 2.63 10.87
C VAL A 208 -1.73 1.50 9.89
N ASP A 209 -1.63 1.78 8.59
CA ASP A 209 -1.77 0.77 7.53
C ASP A 209 -0.40 0.10 7.29
N LEU A 210 -0.28 -1.16 7.74
CA LEU A 210 0.93 -1.97 7.63
C LEU A 210 1.00 -2.61 6.23
N GLY A 211 1.35 -1.79 5.25
CA GLY A 211 1.46 -2.18 3.84
C GLY A 211 2.64 -3.10 3.51
N GLY A 212 2.69 -3.50 2.23
CA GLY A 212 3.75 -4.38 1.71
C GLY A 212 5.10 -3.67 1.51
N GLY A 213 5.10 -2.46 0.93
CA GLY A 213 6.32 -1.69 0.66
C GLY A 213 6.53 -0.49 1.58
N VAL A 214 5.47 -0.08 2.28
CA VAL A 214 5.32 1.18 3.03
C VAL A 214 4.50 0.91 4.29
N THR A 215 4.53 1.84 5.25
CA THR A 215 3.58 1.94 6.35
C THR A 215 3.02 3.35 6.37
N ASP A 216 1.72 3.51 6.24
CA ASP A 216 1.05 4.81 6.30
C ASP A 216 0.59 5.12 7.73
N VAL A 217 0.75 6.38 8.17
CA VAL A 217 0.38 6.87 9.50
C VAL A 217 -0.49 8.11 9.37
N ALA A 218 -1.71 8.05 9.89
CA ALA A 218 -2.65 9.17 9.94
C ALA A 218 -3.17 9.40 11.36
N VAL A 219 -3.17 10.65 11.82
CA VAL A 219 -3.57 11.01 13.20
C VAL A 219 -4.80 11.91 13.17
N TYR A 220 -5.85 11.51 13.88
CA TYR A 220 -7.09 12.28 14.05
C TYR A 220 -7.23 12.73 15.51
N TYR A 221 -7.82 13.91 15.71
CA TYR A 221 -8.24 14.44 17.01
C TYR A 221 -9.22 15.61 16.81
N ARG A 222 -10.31 15.65 17.56
CA ARG A 222 -11.49 16.51 17.33
C ARG A 222 -12.00 16.46 15.88
N ASN A 223 -12.24 15.25 15.38
CA ASN A 223 -12.73 14.90 14.03
C ASN A 223 -11.93 15.45 12.83
N VAL A 224 -10.72 15.98 13.04
CA VAL A 224 -9.86 16.55 12.00
C VAL A 224 -8.58 15.74 11.86
N LEU A 225 -8.14 15.51 10.61
CA LEU A 225 -6.82 14.95 10.28
C LEU A 225 -5.73 15.96 10.67
N ARG A 226 -4.97 15.63 11.73
CA ARG A 226 -3.92 16.46 12.33
C ARG A 226 -2.53 16.21 11.75
N TYR A 227 -2.31 15.02 11.21
CA TYR A 227 -1.03 14.60 10.65
C TYR A 227 -1.21 13.44 9.67
N ASN A 228 -0.32 13.39 8.67
CA ASN A 228 -0.25 12.35 7.65
C ASN A 228 1.22 12.18 7.20
N ALA A 229 1.73 10.95 7.26
CA ALA A 229 3.06 10.58 6.77
C ALA A 229 3.09 9.13 6.25
N THR A 230 3.97 8.86 5.28
CA THR A 230 4.25 7.50 4.79
C THR A 230 5.71 7.11 5.06
N ILE A 231 5.91 6.06 5.85
CA ILE A 231 7.22 5.47 6.10
C ILE A 231 7.55 4.51 4.92
N PRO A 232 8.72 4.62 4.25
CA PRO A 232 9.11 3.73 3.14
C PRO A 232 9.59 2.34 3.61
N MET A 233 8.89 1.75 4.59
CA MET A 233 9.14 0.42 5.13
C MET A 233 7.82 -0.29 5.46
N GLY A 234 7.62 -1.47 4.90
CA GLY A 234 6.51 -2.38 5.19
C GLY A 234 6.98 -3.84 5.25
N ALA A 235 6.07 -4.81 5.19
CA ALA A 235 6.43 -6.23 5.38
C ALA A 235 7.38 -6.82 4.30
N GLY A 236 7.60 -6.14 3.18
CA GLY A 236 8.66 -6.43 2.22
C GLY A 236 10.06 -6.31 2.82
N ALA A 237 10.25 -5.50 3.86
CA ALA A 237 11.48 -5.47 4.65
C ALA A 237 11.63 -6.74 5.50
N ILE A 238 10.54 -7.19 6.15
CA ILE A 238 10.50 -8.45 6.90
C ILE A 238 10.84 -9.62 5.97
N ASN A 239 10.28 -9.64 4.75
CA ASN A 239 10.57 -10.65 3.75
C ASN A 239 12.06 -10.68 3.35
N ARG A 240 12.71 -9.52 3.16
CA ARG A 240 14.15 -9.44 2.85
C ARG A 240 15.01 -10.03 3.98
N ASP A 241 14.63 -9.80 5.23
CA ASP A 241 15.39 -10.26 6.39
C ASP A 241 15.16 -11.76 6.65
N ILE A 242 13.93 -12.28 6.46
CA ILE A 242 13.66 -13.73 6.41
C ILE A 242 14.52 -14.39 5.32
N ARG A 243 14.56 -13.81 4.11
CA ARG A 243 15.36 -14.31 2.98
C ARG A 243 16.86 -14.38 3.31
N SER A 244 17.37 -13.48 4.17
CA SER A 244 18.77 -13.49 4.62
C SER A 244 19.17 -14.79 5.33
N GLN A 245 18.22 -15.50 5.95
CA GLN A 245 18.43 -16.84 6.53
C GLN A 245 18.63 -17.95 5.48
N SER A 246 19.06 -17.62 4.26
CA SER A 246 19.22 -18.54 3.12
C SER A 246 17.91 -19.19 2.65
N ILE A 247 16.76 -18.55 2.91
CA ILE A 247 15.42 -19.06 2.56
C ILE A 247 15.13 -18.68 1.10
N PRO A 248 14.73 -19.63 0.22
CA PRO A 248 14.34 -19.30 -1.15
C PRO A 248 13.09 -18.42 -1.21
N GLU A 249 13.10 -17.39 -2.06
CA GLU A 249 12.03 -16.37 -2.22
C GLU A 249 10.62 -16.97 -2.24
N LYS A 250 10.41 -18.01 -3.06
CA LYS A 250 9.16 -18.79 -3.20
C LYS A 250 8.57 -19.36 -1.89
N HIS A 251 9.31 -19.34 -0.79
CA HIS A 251 8.89 -19.81 0.52
C HIS A 251 8.76 -18.70 1.56
N VAL A 252 9.36 -17.51 1.35
CA VAL A 252 9.46 -16.43 2.34
C VAL A 252 8.07 -16.00 2.85
N GLU A 253 7.18 -15.58 1.96
CA GLU A 253 5.83 -15.13 2.32
C GLU A 253 5.00 -16.24 2.96
N SER A 254 5.11 -17.47 2.44
CA SER A 254 4.39 -18.64 2.97
C SER A 254 4.83 -19.00 4.39
N LEU A 255 6.12 -18.87 4.71
CA LEU A 255 6.67 -19.09 6.04
C LEU A 255 6.21 -18.00 7.01
N LYS A 256 6.30 -16.73 6.60
CA LYS A 256 5.84 -15.58 7.40
C LYS A 256 4.35 -15.74 7.77
N ARG A 257 3.46 -15.93 6.78
CA ARG A 257 2.01 -16.03 7.03
C ARG A 257 1.58 -17.28 7.81
N ARG A 258 2.30 -18.41 7.69
CA ARG A 258 1.92 -19.67 8.38
C ARG A 258 2.52 -19.81 9.77
N TYR A 259 3.74 -19.31 9.97
CA TYR A 259 4.56 -19.66 11.13
C TYR A 259 5.27 -18.49 11.78
N GLY A 260 5.24 -17.31 11.18
CA GLY A 260 5.77 -16.09 11.79
C GLY A 260 4.96 -15.66 13.01
N SER A 261 5.65 -14.95 13.89
CA SER A 261 5.12 -14.13 14.97
C SER A 261 5.95 -12.85 15.03
N ALA A 262 5.33 -11.74 15.40
CA ALA A 262 6.01 -10.48 15.65
C ALA A 262 6.66 -10.39 17.05
N VAL A 263 6.40 -11.36 17.94
CA VAL A 263 6.99 -11.43 19.29
C VAL A 263 7.60 -12.82 19.48
N ALA A 264 8.93 -12.95 19.37
CA ALA A 264 9.56 -14.27 19.31
C ALA A 264 9.41 -15.05 20.62
N GLU A 265 9.25 -14.37 21.76
CA GLU A 265 8.90 -14.99 23.05
C GLU A 265 7.67 -15.89 22.97
N LEU A 266 6.65 -15.50 22.18
CA LEU A 266 5.41 -16.27 22.00
C LEU A 266 5.53 -17.37 20.93
N ALA A 267 6.64 -17.42 20.18
CA ALA A 267 6.88 -18.43 19.16
C ALA A 267 7.37 -19.75 19.78
N PRO A 268 6.79 -20.92 19.39
CA PRO A 268 7.17 -22.22 19.95
C PRO A 268 8.67 -22.52 19.80
N GLU A 269 9.34 -22.78 20.92
CA GLU A 269 10.80 -22.81 21.00
C GLU A 269 11.41 -23.97 20.19
N ASP A 270 10.98 -25.21 20.42
CA ASP A 270 11.52 -26.41 19.77
C ASP A 270 10.92 -26.74 18.40
N LYS A 271 10.01 -25.91 17.86
CA LYS A 271 9.28 -26.27 16.65
C LYS A 271 10.09 -25.99 15.39
N LEU A 272 10.43 -27.06 14.65
CA LEU A 272 11.08 -26.98 13.35
C LEU A 272 10.06 -27.02 12.19
N VAL A 273 10.35 -26.29 11.12
CA VAL A 273 9.68 -26.39 9.82
C VAL A 273 10.73 -26.65 8.73
N ARG A 274 10.51 -27.70 7.93
CA ARG A 274 11.39 -28.08 6.83
C ARG A 274 11.04 -27.35 5.54
N VAL A 275 12.03 -26.74 4.91
CA VAL A 275 11.89 -25.97 3.68
C VAL A 275 12.81 -26.55 2.60
N THR A 276 12.25 -26.84 1.43
CA THR A 276 13.04 -27.28 0.28
C THR A 276 13.94 -26.14 -0.22
N GLY A 277 15.25 -26.40 -0.34
CA GLY A 277 16.21 -25.46 -0.92
C GLY A 277 16.06 -25.31 -2.44
N ARG A 278 17.15 -24.97 -3.14
CA ARG A 278 17.17 -24.90 -4.60
C ARG A 278 17.27 -26.30 -5.20
N THR A 279 17.99 -27.21 -4.55
CA THR A 279 17.96 -28.65 -4.82
C THR A 279 17.33 -29.45 -3.67
N ALA A 280 16.91 -30.69 -3.95
CA ALA A 280 16.34 -31.59 -2.94
C ALA A 280 17.32 -31.99 -1.81
N ARG A 281 18.63 -31.80 -2.02
CA ARG A 281 19.67 -32.03 -1.00
C ARG A 281 19.88 -30.84 -0.06
N GLU A 282 19.35 -29.67 -0.41
CA GLU A 282 19.43 -28.42 0.37
C GLU A 282 18.19 -28.19 1.24
N ALA A 283 17.43 -29.24 1.58
CA ALA A 283 16.26 -29.11 2.43
C ALA A 283 16.66 -28.70 3.85
N LYS A 284 16.40 -27.44 4.21
CA LYS A 284 16.81 -26.79 5.47
C LYS A 284 15.68 -26.82 6.49
N ASP A 285 15.99 -27.22 7.71
CA ASP A 285 15.08 -27.10 8.86
C ASP A 285 15.27 -25.74 9.53
N ILE A 286 14.17 -25.07 9.87
CA ILE A 286 14.12 -23.72 10.43
C ILE A 286 13.32 -23.75 11.73
N LEU A 287 13.93 -23.26 12.82
CA LEU A 287 13.28 -23.13 14.12
C LEU A 287 12.31 -21.94 14.10
N LEU A 288 11.08 -22.12 14.60
CA LEU A 288 10.08 -21.05 14.58
C LEU A 288 10.45 -19.87 15.48
N ARG A 289 11.19 -20.12 16.57
CA ARG A 289 11.81 -19.06 17.37
C ARG A 289 12.75 -18.20 16.52
N ASN A 290 13.68 -18.82 15.78
CA ASN A 290 14.65 -18.12 14.93
C ASN A 290 14.00 -17.39 13.73
N LEU A 291 12.90 -17.90 13.19
CA LEU A 291 12.09 -17.19 12.20
C LEU A 291 11.49 -15.92 12.83
N SER A 292 10.87 -16.08 14.01
CA SER A 292 10.16 -14.99 14.69
C SER A 292 11.10 -13.93 15.24
N THR A 293 12.31 -14.27 15.72
CA THR A 293 13.32 -13.29 16.15
C THR A 293 13.73 -12.33 15.03
N VAL A 294 13.78 -12.79 13.78
CA VAL A 294 14.09 -11.93 12.62
C VAL A 294 12.88 -11.12 12.16
N ILE A 295 11.66 -11.63 12.39
CA ILE A 295 10.42 -10.88 12.16
C ILE A 295 10.27 -9.76 13.20
N GLU A 296 10.35 -10.09 14.49
CA GLU A 296 10.29 -9.18 15.64
C GLU A 296 11.30 -8.03 15.51
N ALA A 297 12.57 -8.34 15.17
CA ALA A 297 13.58 -7.29 14.98
C ALA A 297 13.18 -6.26 13.91
N ARG A 298 12.71 -6.70 12.74
CA ARG A 298 12.29 -5.78 11.67
C ARG A 298 10.93 -5.12 11.96
N ALA A 299 10.02 -5.81 12.61
CA ALA A 299 8.74 -5.25 13.03
C ALA A 299 8.97 -4.16 14.09
N THR A 300 9.93 -4.35 15.01
CA THR A 300 10.33 -3.35 16.02
C THR A 300 10.84 -2.07 15.36
N ASP A 301 11.74 -2.17 14.36
CA ASP A 301 12.16 -1.00 13.57
C ASP A 301 10.94 -0.23 13.01
N ILE A 302 9.93 -0.92 12.49
CA ILE A 302 8.69 -0.30 11.96
C ILE A 302 7.88 0.38 13.07
N VAL A 303 7.70 -0.25 14.24
CA VAL A 303 7.01 0.38 15.38
C VAL A 303 7.76 1.60 15.91
N GLU A 304 9.10 1.57 15.95
CA GLU A 304 9.92 2.72 16.35
C GLU A 304 9.75 3.91 15.39
N PHE A 305 9.69 3.66 14.07
CA PHE A 305 9.37 4.71 13.09
C PHE A 305 7.94 5.24 13.24
N VAL A 306 6.92 4.37 13.33
CA VAL A 306 5.51 4.80 13.51
C VAL A 306 5.35 5.65 14.77
N GLN A 307 5.99 5.26 15.87
CA GLN A 307 6.04 6.08 17.09
C GLN A 307 6.71 7.44 16.89
N GLN A 308 7.72 7.53 16.03
CA GLN A 308 8.39 8.79 15.75
C GLN A 308 7.45 9.73 14.98
N GLU A 309 6.74 9.25 13.96
CA GLU A 309 5.69 10.01 13.27
C GLU A 309 4.58 10.45 14.24
N ILE A 310 4.14 9.57 15.14
CA ILE A 310 3.12 9.90 16.17
C ILE A 310 3.64 10.98 17.16
N ARG A 311 4.92 10.98 17.53
CA ARG A 311 5.52 12.06 18.34
C ARG A 311 5.62 13.37 17.55
N ASP A 312 6.18 13.32 16.35
CA ASP A 312 6.45 14.49 15.52
C ASP A 312 5.16 15.14 14.98
N SER A 313 4.03 14.41 14.99
CA SER A 313 2.69 14.97 14.79
C SER A 313 2.33 16.09 15.76
N GLY A 314 2.82 16.01 17.00
CA GLY A 314 2.44 16.82 18.16
C GLY A 314 1.28 16.24 19.02
N TYR A 315 0.72 15.09 18.65
CA TYR A 315 -0.53 14.57 19.23
C TYR A 315 -0.39 13.29 20.09
N ALA A 316 0.82 12.73 20.26
CA ALA A 316 1.03 11.49 21.02
C ALA A 316 0.33 11.43 22.40
N GLY A 317 0.32 12.54 23.15
CA GLY A 317 -0.38 12.67 24.44
C GLY A 317 -1.87 13.01 24.36
N ARG A 318 -2.51 12.84 23.20
CA ARG A 318 -3.92 13.19 22.90
C ARG A 318 -4.65 12.09 22.11
N LEU A 319 -4.15 10.85 22.14
CA LEU A 319 -4.74 9.71 21.42
C LEU A 319 -5.44 8.78 22.41
N ALA A 320 -6.65 9.15 22.85
CA ALA A 320 -7.37 8.40 23.88
C ALA A 320 -7.71 6.95 23.47
N TYR A 321 -7.87 6.70 22.16
CA TYR A 321 -8.09 5.36 21.60
C TYR A 321 -6.80 4.68 21.11
N GLY A 322 -5.63 5.30 21.34
CA GLY A 322 -4.33 4.71 21.00
C GLY A 322 -4.11 4.53 19.49
N ILE A 323 -3.83 3.30 19.07
CA ILE A 323 -3.43 2.94 17.70
C ILE A 323 -4.41 1.91 17.09
N VAL A 324 -4.84 2.17 15.86
CA VAL A 324 -5.62 1.25 15.03
C VAL A 324 -4.72 0.71 13.90
N LEU A 325 -4.32 -0.55 14.02
CA LEU A 325 -3.57 -1.27 12.98
C LEU A 325 -4.51 -1.79 11.90
N THR A 326 -4.11 -1.65 10.64
CA THR A 326 -4.84 -2.25 9.51
C THR A 326 -3.87 -2.60 8.37
N GLY A 327 -4.40 -2.96 7.19
CA GLY A 327 -3.61 -3.39 6.05
C GLY A 327 -3.16 -4.85 6.14
N GLY A 328 -2.65 -5.37 5.02
CA GLY A 328 -2.38 -6.80 4.87
C GLY A 328 -1.33 -7.39 5.82
N SER A 329 -0.45 -6.57 6.41
CA SER A 329 0.53 -7.05 7.39
C SER A 329 0.04 -6.99 8.84
N ALA A 330 -1.11 -6.37 9.13
CA ALA A 330 -1.77 -6.50 10.43
C ALA A 330 -2.27 -7.93 10.69
N GLN A 331 -2.33 -8.79 9.67
CA GLN A 331 -2.54 -10.24 9.81
C GLN A 331 -1.34 -10.99 10.44
N LEU A 332 -0.18 -10.34 10.63
CA LEU A 332 0.98 -10.98 11.25
C LEU A 332 0.68 -11.26 12.72
N ARG A 333 0.81 -12.53 13.15
CA ARG A 333 0.49 -12.91 14.53
C ARG A 333 1.30 -12.09 15.54
N ASP A 334 0.65 -11.67 16.61
CA ASP A 334 1.24 -10.96 17.75
C ASP A 334 1.77 -9.55 17.39
N ILE A 335 1.39 -8.98 16.24
CA ILE A 335 1.83 -7.63 15.83
C ILE A 335 1.22 -6.53 16.72
N ASP A 336 -0.01 -6.70 17.16
CA ASP A 336 -0.67 -5.81 18.13
C ASP A 336 0.02 -5.87 19.50
N GLU A 337 0.46 -7.06 19.93
CA GLU A 337 1.25 -7.26 21.16
C GLU A 337 2.60 -6.56 21.06
N LEU A 338 3.29 -6.65 19.91
CA LEU A 338 4.53 -5.91 19.69
C LEU A 338 4.30 -4.39 19.71
N PHE A 339 3.26 -3.91 19.03
CA PHE A 339 2.91 -2.48 19.05
C PHE A 339 2.58 -2.00 20.47
N ARG A 340 1.81 -2.77 21.28
CA ARG A 340 1.53 -2.45 22.68
C ARG A 340 2.80 -2.41 23.53
N ARG A 341 3.67 -3.42 23.42
CA ARG A 341 4.96 -3.50 24.15
C ARG A 341 5.91 -2.35 23.83
N VAL A 342 6.02 -1.97 22.56
CA VAL A 342 7.03 -1.00 22.09
C VAL A 342 6.53 0.45 22.18
N SER A 343 5.22 0.71 22.01
CA SER A 343 4.64 2.05 22.11
C SER A 343 4.12 2.43 23.50
N GLY A 344 3.72 1.47 24.34
CA GLY A 344 3.02 1.74 25.59
C GLY A 344 1.60 2.31 25.42
N MET A 345 1.05 2.28 24.21
CA MET A 345 -0.31 2.70 23.88
C MET A 345 -1.25 1.49 23.79
N ASP A 346 -2.56 1.71 23.92
CA ASP A 346 -3.56 0.71 23.53
C ASP A 346 -3.57 0.53 22.01
N VAL A 347 -3.84 -0.70 21.56
CA VAL A 347 -3.79 -1.09 20.15
C VAL A 347 -4.91 -2.06 19.81
N ARG A 348 -5.62 -1.82 18.70
CA ARG A 348 -6.54 -2.78 18.07
C ARG A 348 -6.18 -3.01 16.61
N ILE A 349 -6.56 -4.17 16.07
CA ILE A 349 -6.55 -4.42 14.61
C ILE A 349 -7.96 -4.14 14.06
N ALA A 350 -8.05 -3.61 12.85
CA ALA A 350 -9.32 -3.24 12.21
C ALA A 350 -9.47 -3.72 10.76
N SER A 351 -10.62 -4.31 10.47
CA SER A 351 -11.19 -4.55 9.14
C SER A 351 -11.97 -3.31 8.65
N ALA A 352 -12.43 -3.32 7.39
CA ALA A 352 -13.38 -2.32 6.92
C ALA A 352 -14.77 -2.60 7.48
N GLU A 353 -15.26 -1.74 8.36
CA GLU A 353 -16.51 -1.94 9.10
C GLU A 353 -17.39 -0.68 9.18
N THR A 354 -16.79 0.51 9.16
CA THR A 354 -17.52 1.79 9.19
C THR A 354 -18.24 2.05 7.86
N GLY A 355 -19.51 2.46 7.94
CA GLY A 355 -20.31 2.86 6.79
C GLY A 355 -20.77 1.74 5.84
N LEU A 356 -20.53 0.46 6.20
CA LEU A 356 -20.85 -0.70 5.36
C LEU A 356 -22.16 -1.41 5.78
N THR A 357 -22.87 -2.01 4.81
CA THR A 357 -23.93 -2.99 5.11
C THR A 357 -23.35 -4.25 5.77
N GLU A 358 -24.14 -5.01 6.53
CA GLU A 358 -23.64 -6.19 7.26
C GLU A 358 -23.06 -7.28 6.33
N GLU A 359 -23.65 -7.46 5.14
CA GLU A 359 -23.11 -8.36 4.10
C GLU A 359 -21.77 -7.86 3.56
N SER A 360 -21.63 -6.54 3.43
CA SER A 360 -20.43 -5.87 2.94
C SER A 360 -19.29 -5.96 3.95
N LYS A 361 -19.58 -5.88 5.26
CA LYS A 361 -18.60 -6.13 6.34
C LYS A 361 -18.02 -7.54 6.27
N ALA A 362 -18.87 -8.55 6.04
CA ALA A 362 -18.40 -9.93 5.89
C ALA A 362 -17.43 -10.09 4.70
N LEU A 363 -17.74 -9.44 3.56
CA LEU A 363 -16.88 -9.44 2.36
C LEU A 363 -15.56 -8.64 2.57
N ALA A 364 -15.59 -7.57 3.36
CA ALA A 364 -14.47 -6.67 3.62
C ALA A 364 -13.73 -6.94 4.95
N SER A 365 -13.97 -8.12 5.57
CA SER A 365 -13.45 -8.55 6.87
C SER A 365 -11.94 -8.86 6.91
N ASP A 366 -11.22 -8.75 5.78
CA ASP A 366 -9.76 -8.78 5.75
C ASP A 366 -9.22 -7.33 5.85
N PRO A 367 -8.38 -6.98 6.86
CA PRO A 367 -7.71 -5.69 6.95
C PRO A 367 -6.94 -5.26 5.68
N ALA A 368 -6.55 -6.20 4.81
CA ALA A 368 -5.95 -5.92 3.51
C ALA A 368 -6.89 -5.19 2.52
N PHE A 369 -8.19 -5.07 2.82
CA PHE A 369 -9.17 -4.34 2.01
C PHE A 369 -9.59 -2.98 2.59
N ALA A 370 -9.13 -2.63 3.80
CA ALA A 370 -9.48 -1.37 4.47
C ALA A 370 -9.24 -0.13 3.60
N THR A 371 -8.05 -0.06 3.00
CA THR A 371 -7.61 0.99 2.08
C THR A 371 -8.53 1.10 0.85
N ALA A 372 -8.83 -0.04 0.21
CA ALA A 372 -9.66 -0.10 -0.99
C ALA A 372 -11.14 0.26 -0.72
N VAL A 373 -11.65 -0.06 0.46
CA VAL A 373 -13.00 0.35 0.89
C VAL A 373 -13.03 1.83 1.28
N GLY A 374 -12.02 2.34 1.98
CA GLY A 374 -11.90 3.77 2.27
C GLY A 374 -11.88 4.64 1.00
N LEU A 375 -11.23 4.15 -0.06
CA LEU A 375 -11.24 4.76 -1.39
C LEU A 375 -12.63 4.67 -2.08
N LEU A 376 -13.42 3.62 -1.85
CA LEU A 376 -14.82 3.58 -2.27
C LEU A 376 -15.67 4.61 -1.51
N ILE A 377 -15.48 4.75 -0.20
CA ILE A 377 -16.25 5.70 0.63
C ILE A 377 -15.99 7.13 0.15
N LYS A 378 -14.72 7.58 0.10
CA LYS A 378 -14.35 8.90 -0.43
C LYS A 378 -14.73 9.08 -1.90
N GLY A 379 -14.59 8.05 -2.73
CA GLY A 379 -15.04 8.08 -4.13
C GLY A 379 -16.55 8.31 -4.25
N ALA A 380 -17.35 7.65 -3.42
CA ALA A 380 -18.82 7.75 -3.41
C ALA A 380 -19.34 9.05 -2.75
N GLU A 381 -18.46 9.93 -2.26
CA GLU A 381 -18.78 11.31 -1.88
C GLU A 381 -18.57 12.28 -3.05
N GLN A 382 -17.61 11.97 -3.93
CA GLN A 382 -17.32 12.74 -5.13
C GLN A 382 -18.27 12.39 -6.29
N GLY A 383 -18.69 11.13 -6.41
CA GLY A 383 -19.71 10.71 -7.38
C GLY A 383 -19.70 9.21 -7.76
N ALA A 384 -20.70 8.84 -8.56
CA ALA A 384 -20.73 7.54 -9.23
C ALA A 384 -19.87 7.58 -10.52
N CYS A 385 -19.19 6.47 -10.80
CA CYS A 385 -18.36 6.30 -11.99
C CYS A 385 -19.23 5.95 -13.21
N VAL A 386 -18.88 6.45 -14.40
CA VAL A 386 -19.48 5.91 -15.64
C VAL A 386 -18.94 4.51 -15.89
N VAL A 387 -19.86 3.54 -15.88
CA VAL A 387 -19.65 2.16 -16.31
C VAL A 387 -20.46 1.85 -17.56
N GLY A 388 -19.92 1.03 -18.45
CA GLY A 388 -20.66 0.46 -19.59
C GLY A 388 -21.29 -0.88 -19.25
N GLU A 389 -22.21 -1.35 -20.10
CA GLU A 389 -22.57 -2.77 -20.13
C GLU A 389 -21.44 -3.56 -20.80
N ARG A 390 -21.06 -4.73 -20.25
CA ARG A 390 -20.12 -5.62 -20.95
C ARG A 390 -20.88 -6.30 -22.10
N PRO A 391 -20.49 -6.14 -23.37
CA PRO A 391 -21.21 -6.75 -24.47
C PRO A 391 -21.18 -8.27 -24.33
N THR A 392 -22.35 -8.87 -24.11
CA THR A 392 -22.47 -10.32 -23.93
C THR A 392 -21.87 -11.02 -25.15
N GLN A 393 -20.83 -11.84 -24.95
CA GLN A 393 -20.34 -12.69 -26.03
C GLN A 393 -21.43 -13.71 -26.35
N VAL A 394 -22.19 -13.43 -27.40
CA VAL A 394 -23.07 -14.41 -28.02
C VAL A 394 -22.20 -15.57 -28.44
N GLN A 395 -22.37 -16.72 -27.78
CA GLN A 395 -21.69 -17.95 -28.18
C GLN A 395 -22.23 -18.33 -29.55
N THR A 396 -21.49 -17.95 -30.61
CA THR A 396 -21.78 -18.37 -31.98
C THR A 396 -21.90 -19.88 -32.00
N PRO A 397 -23.06 -20.47 -32.34
CA PRO A 397 -23.23 -21.92 -32.29
C PRO A 397 -22.16 -22.59 -33.14
N LEU A 398 -21.40 -23.50 -32.54
CA LEU A 398 -20.35 -24.25 -33.22
C LEU A 398 -20.95 -24.91 -34.47
N ARG A 399 -20.51 -24.47 -35.66
CA ARG A 399 -20.93 -25.10 -36.91
C ARG A 399 -20.56 -26.60 -36.83
N PRO A 400 -21.51 -27.52 -37.08
CA PRO A 400 -21.18 -28.94 -37.11
C PRO A 400 -20.11 -29.19 -38.18
N PRO A 401 -19.14 -30.09 -37.93
CA PRO A 401 -18.03 -30.31 -38.84
C PRO A 401 -18.52 -30.82 -40.19
N VAL A 402 -18.06 -30.20 -41.27
CA VAL A 402 -18.31 -30.67 -42.64
C VAL A 402 -17.63 -32.02 -42.80
N ARG A 403 -18.40 -33.05 -43.15
CA ARG A 403 -17.84 -34.36 -43.52
C ARG A 403 -17.21 -34.25 -44.91
N GLU A 404 -15.92 -34.47 -45.01
CA GLU A 404 -15.25 -34.71 -46.29
C GLU A 404 -15.73 -36.04 -46.90
N PRO A 405 -15.89 -36.13 -48.24
CA PRO A 405 -16.31 -37.36 -48.90
C PRO A 405 -15.17 -38.38 -48.97
N VAL A 406 -15.43 -39.60 -48.53
CA VAL A 406 -14.45 -40.71 -48.58
C VAL A 406 -14.26 -41.20 -50.02
N PRO A 407 -13.01 -41.39 -50.52
CA PRO A 407 -12.77 -41.98 -51.83
C PRO A 407 -13.25 -43.43 -51.92
N ALA A 408 -13.87 -43.80 -53.04
CA ALA A 408 -14.35 -45.16 -53.27
C ALA A 408 -13.21 -46.15 -53.54
N THR A 409 -13.21 -47.29 -52.85
CA THR A 409 -12.26 -48.39 -53.06
C THR A 409 -12.63 -49.23 -54.28
N SER A 410 -11.76 -49.28 -55.28
CA SER A 410 -11.78 -50.34 -56.31
C SER A 410 -10.85 -51.49 -55.90
N ALA A 411 -11.20 -52.72 -56.28
CA ALA A 411 -10.50 -53.94 -55.86
C ALA A 411 -9.80 -54.65 -57.03
N GLY A 412 -8.63 -55.26 -56.78
CA GLY A 412 -8.07 -56.29 -57.67
C GLY A 412 -6.55 -56.47 -57.63
N ARG A 413 -6.10 -57.74 -57.46
CA ARG A 413 -4.70 -58.26 -57.57
C ARG A 413 -3.70 -57.71 -56.52
N ALA A 414 -2.96 -58.51 -55.73
CA ALA A 414 -2.18 -59.75 -55.97
C ALA A 414 -0.97 -59.50 -56.90
N GLU A 415 0.30 -59.75 -56.55
CA GLU A 415 0.95 -60.43 -55.41
C GLU A 415 2.25 -59.65 -54.98
N ARG A 416 3.30 -60.11 -54.26
CA ARG A 416 3.75 -61.41 -53.69
C ARG A 416 4.85 -61.23 -52.60
N PHE A 417 5.06 -62.25 -51.76
CA PHE A 417 6.23 -62.54 -50.88
C PHE A 417 6.66 -61.58 -49.73
N ARG A 418 6.99 -62.22 -48.58
CA ARG A 418 7.83 -61.73 -47.47
C ARG A 418 9.20 -62.45 -47.55
N PRO A 419 10.27 -61.91 -46.94
CA PRO A 419 10.69 -62.45 -45.64
C PRO A 419 11.02 -61.38 -44.59
N GLU A 420 11.35 -61.82 -43.38
CA GLU A 420 11.67 -60.99 -42.21
C GLU A 420 13.20 -60.89 -42.00
N SER A 421 13.68 -59.90 -41.21
CA SER A 421 14.44 -60.15 -39.96
C SER A 421 15.27 -58.95 -39.44
N VAL A 422 15.58 -59.00 -38.13
CA VAL A 422 16.61 -58.27 -37.34
C VAL A 422 16.48 -56.73 -37.13
N PRO A 423 16.56 -56.21 -35.88
CA PRO A 423 16.63 -54.78 -35.57
C PRO A 423 18.08 -54.21 -35.56
N PRO A 424 18.27 -52.87 -35.66
CA PRO A 424 19.59 -52.24 -35.67
C PRO A 424 20.29 -52.20 -34.30
N ALA A 425 21.62 -52.21 -34.31
CA ALA A 425 22.49 -52.27 -33.13
C ALA A 425 23.12 -50.91 -32.75
N ALA A 426 23.66 -50.83 -31.53
CA ALA A 426 24.30 -49.63 -30.97
C ALA A 426 25.75 -49.40 -31.46
N GLN A 427 26.29 -48.20 -31.20
CA GLN A 427 27.67 -47.79 -31.52
C GLN A 427 28.40 -47.21 -30.26
N PRO A 428 29.75 -47.15 -30.24
CA PRO A 428 30.49 -47.59 -29.04
C PRO A 428 31.26 -46.50 -28.24
N LEU A 429 31.78 -46.95 -27.10
CA LEU A 429 32.65 -46.24 -26.16
C LEU A 429 34.13 -46.14 -26.63
N PRO A 430 34.88 -45.09 -26.24
CA PRO A 430 36.35 -45.09 -26.18
C PRO A 430 36.89 -45.75 -24.89
N LYS A 431 38.20 -46.05 -24.84
CA LYS A 431 38.88 -46.76 -23.73
C LYS A 431 39.89 -45.89 -22.97
N THR A 432 40.23 -46.33 -21.76
CA THR A 432 41.08 -45.67 -20.75
C THR A 432 42.56 -46.05 -20.84
N GLN A 433 43.47 -45.15 -20.42
CA GLN A 433 44.66 -45.47 -19.61
C GLN A 433 45.30 -44.18 -18.99
N ALA A 434 46.19 -44.35 -18.01
CA ALA A 434 46.88 -43.31 -17.23
C ALA A 434 48.43 -43.55 -17.31
N PRO A 435 49.37 -42.75 -16.71
CA PRO A 435 49.37 -42.28 -15.31
C PRO A 435 49.83 -40.82 -15.06
N GLU A 436 49.96 -40.47 -13.78
CA GLU A 436 50.54 -39.25 -13.16
C GLU A 436 52.07 -39.09 -13.43
N PRO A 437 52.65 -37.87 -13.27
CA PRO A 437 53.23 -37.52 -11.96
C PRO A 437 53.21 -36.00 -11.55
N ASP A 438 53.69 -35.80 -10.31
CA ASP A 438 54.25 -34.59 -9.68
C ASP A 438 53.37 -33.43 -9.18
N GLN A 439 53.65 -33.04 -7.93
CA GLN A 439 53.07 -31.94 -7.16
C GLN A 439 54.01 -30.71 -7.17
N PRO A 440 53.45 -29.50 -6.98
CA PRO A 440 54.14 -28.42 -6.27
C PRO A 440 53.53 -28.17 -4.87
N GLU A 441 54.37 -27.73 -3.93
CA GLU A 441 53.99 -27.42 -2.55
C GLU A 441 53.11 -26.16 -2.42
N PRO A 442 52.32 -26.02 -1.34
CA PRO A 442 51.57 -24.79 -1.05
C PRO A 442 52.51 -23.65 -0.61
N ALA A 443 52.32 -22.47 -1.20
CA ALA A 443 53.03 -21.25 -0.78
C ALA A 443 52.66 -20.84 0.66
N PRO A 444 53.60 -20.26 1.44
CA PRO A 444 53.41 -20.03 2.86
C PRO A 444 52.41 -18.91 3.19
N THR A 445 51.63 -19.11 4.25
CA THR A 445 50.71 -18.12 4.81
C THR A 445 51.46 -16.93 5.43
N ALA A 446 51.21 -15.72 4.93
CA ALA A 446 51.58 -14.50 5.63
C ALA A 446 50.71 -14.30 6.89
N PRO A 447 51.25 -13.77 8.00
CA PRO A 447 50.51 -13.63 9.25
C PRO A 447 49.40 -12.57 9.15
N VAL A 448 48.19 -12.93 9.57
CA VAL A 448 47.10 -11.97 9.79
C VAL A 448 47.51 -11.04 10.93
N ARG A 449 47.55 -9.74 10.68
CA ARG A 449 47.56 -8.74 11.75
C ARG A 449 46.14 -8.59 12.28
N GLU A 450 45.99 -8.71 13.59
CA GLU A 450 44.75 -8.35 14.28
C GLU A 450 44.47 -6.86 14.01
N ALA A 451 43.29 -6.56 13.48
CA ALA A 451 42.80 -5.20 13.30
C ALA A 451 41.78 -4.93 14.41
N GLU A 452 42.05 -3.93 15.25
CA GLU A 452 41.22 -3.61 16.40
C GLU A 452 39.77 -3.31 16.00
N GLU A 453 38.81 -3.91 16.70
CA GLU A 453 37.39 -3.87 16.34
C GLU A 453 36.78 -2.49 16.68
N GLN A 454 36.90 -1.54 15.75
CA GLN A 454 36.27 -0.24 15.90
C GLN A 454 34.74 -0.39 15.97
N PRO A 455 34.07 0.20 16.98
CA PRO A 455 32.64 -0.01 17.19
C PRO A 455 31.84 0.50 15.99
N ARG A 456 30.93 -0.34 15.48
CA ARG A 456 30.06 -0.03 14.33
C ARG A 456 29.24 1.23 14.62
N ARG A 457 29.68 2.35 14.03
CA ARG A 457 29.02 3.65 14.08
C ARG A 457 27.58 3.50 13.55
N LYS A 458 26.58 3.53 14.43
CA LYS A 458 25.16 3.56 14.03
C LYS A 458 24.98 4.69 13.01
N ARG A 459 24.49 4.36 11.81
CA ARG A 459 24.08 5.38 10.83
C ARG A 459 22.81 6.03 11.35
N ASP A 460 22.94 7.23 11.88
CA ASP A 460 21.83 8.03 12.37
C ASP A 460 21.02 8.58 11.18
N TRP A 461 20.11 7.75 10.67
CA TRP A 461 19.16 8.11 9.63
C TRP A 461 18.21 9.23 10.09
N SER A 462 17.94 9.38 11.38
CA SER A 462 17.08 10.47 11.88
C SER A 462 17.67 11.84 11.54
N SER A 463 19.00 11.97 11.65
CA SER A 463 19.73 13.19 11.25
C SER A 463 19.71 13.46 9.73
N ILE A 464 19.42 12.46 8.90
CA ILE A 464 19.35 12.58 7.43
C ILE A 464 17.94 12.96 7.00
N PHE A 465 16.92 12.27 7.53
CA PHE A 465 15.52 12.59 7.23
C PHE A 465 15.10 13.95 7.80
N ARG A 466 15.49 14.29 9.04
CA ARG A 466 15.20 15.60 9.63
C ARG A 466 15.80 16.74 8.79
N LYS A 467 17.06 16.61 8.36
CA LYS A 467 17.72 17.58 7.45
C LYS A 467 17.14 17.65 6.03
N ALA A 468 16.33 16.68 5.61
CA ALA A 468 15.58 16.76 4.37
C ALA A 468 14.24 17.49 4.59
N LEU A 469 13.56 17.23 5.72
CA LEU A 469 12.31 17.88 6.11
C LEU A 469 12.50 19.35 6.46
N ASP A 470 13.43 19.67 7.38
CA ASP A 470 13.71 21.04 7.85
C ASP A 470 13.94 21.97 6.64
N LYS A 471 14.82 21.54 5.72
CA LYS A 471 15.27 22.30 4.55
C LYS A 471 14.23 22.45 3.43
N ILE A 472 13.09 21.77 3.53
CA ILE A 472 11.91 21.95 2.66
C ILE A 472 10.85 22.78 3.38
N ASN A 473 10.76 22.67 4.71
CA ASN A 473 9.90 23.52 5.53
C ASN A 473 10.39 24.98 5.52
N ASP A 474 11.71 25.20 5.51
CA ASP A 474 12.33 26.51 5.25
C ASP A 474 11.84 27.13 3.94
N GLY A 475 11.54 26.31 2.91
CA GLY A 475 11.02 26.76 1.62
C GLY A 475 9.60 27.33 1.65
N PHE A 476 8.84 27.12 2.74
CA PHE A 476 7.56 27.80 2.98
C PHE A 476 7.72 29.11 3.78
N ASN A 477 8.82 29.29 4.50
CA ASN A 477 9.10 30.51 5.28
C ASN A 477 9.93 31.53 4.48
N ALA A 478 10.87 31.07 3.65
CA ALA A 478 11.81 31.91 2.90
C ALA A 478 11.18 32.77 1.79
N ALA A 479 9.85 32.76 1.66
CA ALA A 479 9.10 33.64 0.76
C ALA A 479 8.65 34.97 1.42
N GLU A 480 8.86 35.14 2.73
CA GLU A 480 8.47 36.37 3.47
C GLU A 480 9.58 37.43 3.56
N ASP A 481 10.83 37.11 3.20
CA ASP A 481 12.01 37.98 3.41
C ASP A 481 12.43 38.83 2.16
N GLU A 482 11.78 38.70 1.00
CA GLU A 482 12.10 39.47 -0.23
C GLU A 482 11.00 40.45 -0.70
N GLU A 483 10.36 41.22 0.21
CA GLU A 483 9.69 42.48 -0.19
C GLU A 483 9.61 43.55 0.93
N ILE A 484 10.66 44.38 1.08
CA ILE A 484 10.68 45.68 1.80
C ILE A 484 11.51 46.70 1.01
#